data_AF-J9YXX6-F1
#
_entry.id   AF-J9YXX6-F1
#
_cell.length_a   1.000
_cell.length_b   1.000
_cell.length_c   1.000
_cell.angle_alpha   90.00
_cell.angle_beta   90.00
_cell.angle_gamma   90.00
#
_symmetry.space_group_name_H-M   'P 1'
#
loop_
_entity.id
_entity.type
_entity.pdbx_description
1 polymer ?
#
loop_
_entity_poly.entity_id
_entity_poly.type
_entity_poly.pdbx_seq_one_letter_code
_entity_poly.pdbx_strand_id
1 'polypeptide(L)'
;MRRYYTCACNFYFGKFSRFLIKKKETLPLHGQRDISFSHIKIISRNTEKIINIKNINSLPYNIKTQVKKDLLNIKKKKIIFLT
;
A
#
# COMPACT_ATOMS: atom_id res chain seq x y z
N MET A 1 11.20 -16.96 7.82
CA MET A 1 10.86 -15.85 6.90
C MET A 1 9.35 -15.75 6.72
N ARG A 2 8.79 -14.52 6.66
CA ARG A 2 7.36 -14.27 6.47
C ARG A 2 6.85 -15.02 5.24
N ARG A 3 5.76 -15.79 5.37
CA ARG A 3 5.16 -16.55 4.25
C ARG A 3 4.48 -15.66 3.23
N TYR A 4 4.02 -14.49 3.67
CA TYR A 4 3.32 -13.49 2.87
C TYR A 4 3.82 -12.10 3.27
N TYR A 5 4.04 -11.25 2.28
CA TYR A 5 4.26 -9.83 2.49
C TYR A 5 3.49 -9.02 1.44
N THR A 6 3.20 -7.78 1.78
CA THR A 6 2.48 -6.87 0.91
C THR A 6 3.38 -5.70 0.54
N CYS A 7 3.40 -5.38 -0.75
CA CYS A 7 4.13 -4.24 -1.29
C CYS A 7 3.13 -3.26 -1.91
N ALA A 8 3.37 -1.97 -1.71
CA ALA A 8 2.70 -0.93 -2.49
C ALA A 8 3.22 -0.98 -3.94
N CYS A 9 2.33 -0.79 -4.92
CA CYS A 9 2.70 -0.71 -6.33
C CYS A 9 1.73 0.22 -7.09
N ASN A 10 2.05 0.46 -8.37
CA ASN A 10 1.35 1.44 -9.21
C ASN A 10 1.37 2.85 -8.58
N PHE A 11 2.57 3.42 -8.53
CA PHE A 11 2.87 4.67 -7.86
C PHE A 11 2.53 5.90 -8.71
N TYR A 12 2.13 6.97 -8.03
CA TYR A 12 1.86 8.29 -8.58
C TYR A 12 2.65 9.32 -7.81
N PHE A 13 3.05 10.40 -8.50
CA PHE A 13 4.00 11.38 -7.97
C PHE A 13 3.47 12.82 -8.04
N GLY A 14 4.04 13.69 -7.20
CA GLY A 14 3.86 15.14 -7.20
C GLY A 14 2.39 15.61 -7.11
N LYS A 15 2.05 16.65 -7.89
CA LYS A 15 0.70 17.24 -7.90
C LYS A 15 -0.39 16.21 -8.24
N PHE A 16 -0.09 15.25 -9.11
CA PHE A 16 -1.03 14.21 -9.50
C PHE A 16 -1.30 13.24 -8.35
N SER A 17 -0.27 12.85 -7.59
CA SER A 17 -0.44 12.08 -6.34
C SER A 17 -1.37 12.80 -5.35
N ARG A 18 -1.12 14.09 -5.10
CA ARG A 18 -1.94 14.91 -4.20
C ARG A 18 -3.40 14.95 -4.64
N PHE A 19 -3.65 15.05 -5.95
CA PHE A 19 -4.99 15.05 -6.53
C PHE A 19 -5.72 13.71 -6.31
N LEU A 20 -5.06 12.58 -6.57
CA LEU A 20 -5.65 11.25 -6.39
C LEU A 20 -5.91 10.90 -4.92
N ILE A 21 -5.04 11.35 -4.01
CA ILE A 21 -5.25 11.21 -2.56
C ILE A 21 -6.52 11.97 -2.15
N LYS A 22 -6.71 13.21 -2.64
CA LYS A 22 -7.93 14.00 -2.36
C LYS A 22 -9.19 13.30 -2.87
N LYS A 23 -9.11 12.62 -4.03
CA LYS A 23 -10.19 11.77 -4.57
C LYS A 23 -10.38 10.44 -3.85
N LYS A 24 -9.55 10.10 -2.86
CA LYS A 24 -9.54 8.80 -2.15
C LYS A 24 -9.32 7.60 -3.08
N GLU A 25 -8.63 7.81 -4.21
CA GLU A 25 -8.31 6.75 -5.18
C GLU A 25 -6.98 6.07 -4.88
N THR A 26 -6.07 6.77 -4.19
CA THR A 26 -4.75 6.28 -3.80
C THR A 26 -4.52 6.46 -2.30
N LEU A 27 -3.49 5.79 -1.80
CA LEU A 27 -3.00 5.92 -0.42
C LEU A 27 -1.61 6.54 -0.41
N PRO A 28 -1.31 7.46 0.52
CA PRO A 28 0.02 8.05 0.63
C PRO A 28 1.04 7.00 1.08
N LEU A 29 2.22 7.01 0.46
CA LEU A 29 3.36 6.21 0.89
C LEU A 29 4.09 6.94 2.02
N HIS A 30 4.30 6.28 3.16
CA HIS A 30 4.97 6.86 4.34
C HIS A 30 4.41 8.22 4.77
N GLY A 31 3.10 8.44 4.62
CA GLY A 31 2.44 9.70 4.95
C GLY A 31 2.82 10.89 4.05
N GLN A 32 3.65 10.69 3.02
CA GLN A 32 4.00 11.72 2.04
C GLN A 32 2.88 11.86 1.01
N ARG A 33 2.42 13.09 0.78
CA ARG A 33 1.33 13.36 -0.19
C ARG A 33 1.81 13.47 -1.64
N ASP A 34 3.13 13.55 -1.84
CA ASP A 34 3.75 13.60 -3.16
C ASP A 34 4.01 12.23 -3.76
N ILE A 35 3.83 11.15 -2.98
CA ILE A 35 3.98 9.79 -3.45
C ILE A 35 2.82 8.97 -2.92
N SER A 36 2.08 8.33 -3.82
CA SER A 36 0.92 7.51 -3.47
C SER A 36 0.80 6.28 -4.33
N PHE A 37 0.06 5.28 -3.90
CA PHE A 37 -0.17 4.04 -4.62
C PHE A 37 -1.66 3.68 -4.66
N SER A 38 -2.13 3.06 -5.75
CA SER A 38 -3.52 2.55 -5.85
C SER A 38 -3.61 1.03 -5.80
N HIS A 39 -2.49 0.32 -5.92
CA HIS A 39 -2.48 -1.13 -5.91
C HIS A 39 -1.55 -1.67 -4.82
N ILE A 40 -1.84 -2.89 -4.40
CA ILE A 40 -0.94 -3.69 -3.58
C ILE A 40 -0.59 -4.98 -4.32
N LYS A 41 0.66 -5.40 -4.18
CA LYS A 41 1.14 -6.71 -4.59
C LYS A 41 1.21 -7.59 -3.34
N ILE A 42 0.44 -8.67 -3.33
CA ILE A 42 0.47 -9.70 -2.30
C ILE A 42 1.41 -10.79 -2.82
N ILE A 43 2.54 -10.97 -2.12
CA ILE A 43 3.60 -11.89 -2.55
C ILE A 43 3.64 -13.03 -1.55
N SER A 44 3.51 -14.25 -2.07
CA SER A 44 3.72 -15.50 -1.36
C SER A 44 5.03 -16.14 -1.81
N ARG A 45 5.37 -17.31 -1.27
CA ARG A 45 6.59 -18.04 -1.69
C ARG A 45 6.61 -18.38 -3.17
N ASN A 46 5.45 -18.71 -3.75
CA ASN A 46 5.34 -19.29 -5.08
C ASN A 46 4.48 -18.45 -6.04
N THR A 47 3.75 -17.45 -5.52
CA THR A 47 2.77 -16.70 -6.31
C THR A 47 2.79 -15.23 -5.93
N GLU A 48 2.43 -14.39 -6.90
CA GLU A 48 2.14 -12.99 -6.66
C GLU A 48 0.77 -12.62 -7.22
N LYS A 49 0.09 -11.68 -6.55
CA LYS A 49 -1.19 -11.15 -6.99
C LYS A 49 -1.23 -9.65 -6.79
N ILE A 50 -1.55 -8.91 -7.85
CA ILE A 50 -1.77 -7.47 -7.79
C ILE A 50 -3.27 -7.22 -7.68
N ILE A 51 -3.68 -6.40 -6.71
CA ILE A 51 -5.06 -5.96 -6.57
C ILE A 51 -5.14 -4.47 -6.30
N ASN A 52 -6.25 -3.85 -6.70
CA ASN A 52 -6.55 -2.48 -6.31
C ASN A 52 -6.88 -2.40 -4.81
N ILE A 53 -6.47 -1.32 -4.14
CA ILE A 53 -6.76 -1.07 -2.72
C ILE A 53 -8.27 -1.10 -2.40
N LYS A 54 -9.13 -0.77 -3.37
CA LYS A 54 -10.59 -0.85 -3.22
C LYS A 54 -11.09 -2.29 -3.03
N ASN A 55 -10.33 -3.27 -3.53
CA ASN A 55 -10.68 -4.69 -3.50
C ASN A 55 -10.09 -5.43 -2.29
N ILE A 56 -9.48 -4.75 -1.32
CA ILE A 56 -8.92 -5.41 -0.13
C ILE A 56 -9.99 -6.13 0.70
N ASN A 57 -11.21 -5.60 0.72
CA ASN A 57 -12.30 -6.17 1.53
C ASN A 57 -12.80 -7.51 0.98
N SER A 58 -12.61 -7.80 -0.31
CA SER A 58 -12.98 -9.07 -0.94
C SER A 58 -11.94 -10.18 -0.75
N LEU A 59 -10.81 -9.89 -0.10
CA LEU A 59 -9.81 -10.90 0.23
C LEU A 59 -10.29 -11.87 1.34
N PRO A 60 -9.80 -13.12 1.32
CA PRO A 60 -9.98 -14.06 2.43
C PRO A 60 -9.54 -13.46 3.76
N TYR A 61 -10.22 -13.82 4.86
CA TYR A 61 -10.03 -13.21 6.18
C TYR A 61 -8.56 -13.15 6.63
N ASN A 62 -7.82 -14.27 6.52
CA ASN A 62 -6.41 -14.35 6.93
C ASN A 62 -5.49 -13.43 6.11
N ILE A 63 -5.73 -13.34 4.80
CA ILE A 63 -4.94 -12.45 3.92
C ILE A 63 -5.31 -10.99 4.19
N LYS A 64 -6.61 -10.71 4.32
CA LYS A 64 -7.14 -9.37 4.58
C LYS A 64 -6.60 -8.78 5.89
N THR A 65 -6.57 -9.56 6.96
CA THR A 65 -6.05 -9.12 8.27
C THR A 65 -4.56 -8.81 8.20
N GLN A 66 -3.76 -9.64 7.53
CA GLN A 66 -2.34 -9.40 7.30
C GLN A 66 -2.09 -8.15 6.43
N VAL A 67 -2.81 -8.02 5.32
CA VAL A 67 -2.75 -6.85 4.42
C VAL A 67 -3.09 -5.57 5.17
N LYS A 68 -4.14 -5.57 6.00
CA LYS A 68 -4.52 -4.39 6.80
C LYS A 68 -3.42 -3.98 7.77
N LYS A 69 -2.79 -4.93 8.47
CA LYS A 69 -1.66 -4.67 9.38
C LYS A 69 -0.47 -4.07 8.63
N ASP A 70 -0.11 -4.65 7.50
CA ASP A 70 1.02 -4.17 6.71
C ASP A 70 0.74 -2.78 6.09
N LEU A 71 -0.48 -2.51 5.63
CA LEU A 71 -0.89 -1.20 5.12
C LEU A 71 -0.83 -0.09 6.17
N LEU A 72 -1.11 -0.39 7.44
CA LEU A 72 -0.91 0.57 8.52
C LEU A 72 0.57 1.00 8.59
N ASN A 73 1.50 0.05 8.46
CA ASN A 73 2.94 0.33 8.46
C ASN A 73 3.38 1.07 7.19
N ILE A 74 2.87 0.70 6.01
CA ILE A 74 3.21 1.35 4.73
C ILE A 74 2.77 2.82 4.72
N LYS A 75 1.58 3.12 5.26
CA LYS A 75 1.05 4.49 5.33
C LYS A 75 1.68 5.33 6.45
N LYS A 76 2.20 4.69 7.50
CA LYS A 76 2.73 5.38 8.68
C LYS A 76 3.83 6.34 8.25
N LYS A 77 3.73 7.59 8.71
CA LYS A 77 4.76 8.60 8.49
C LYS A 77 6.08 8.08 9.04
N LYS A 78 7.08 7.96 8.17
CA LYS A 78 8.43 7.61 8.59
C LYS A 78 9.20 8.92 8.73
N ILE A 79 9.65 9.22 9.95
CA ILE A 79 10.64 10.27 10.17
C ILE A 79 11.96 9.63 9.74
N ILE A 80 12.49 10.04 8.60
CA ILE A 80 13.86 9.69 8.22
C ILE A 80 14.73 10.65 9.02
N PHE A 81 15.36 10.15 10.09
CA PHE A 81 16.44 10.88 10.73
C PHE A 81 17.63 10.80 9.77
N LEU A 82 17.91 11.90 9.09
CA LEU A 82 19.16 12.11 8.37
C LEU A 82 20.18 12.56 9.42
N THR A 83 20.73 11.61 10.17
CA THR A 83 21.94 11.81 10.99
C THR A 83 23.16 11.44 10.17
#